data_AF-A0A968QFZ1-F1
#
_entry.id   AF-A0A968QFZ1-F1
#
_cell.length_a   1.000
_cell.length_b   1.000
_cell.length_c   1.000
_cell.angle_alpha   90.00
_cell.angle_beta   90.00
_cell.angle_gamma   90.00
#
_symmetry.space_group_name_H-M   'P 1'
#
loop_
_entity.id
_entity.type
_entity.pdbx_description
1 polymer ?
#
loop_
_entity_poly.entity_id
_entity_poly.type
_entity_poly.pdbx_seq_one_letter_code
_entity_poly.pdbx_strand_id
1 'polypeptide(L)'
;MPEFGLIAGDTLDAEGKPVYKPGTGSTITTTNEGNFHQWYRDVPGVNKSMSHAITLTDPDSDGIYSFARDINEAESFFPIDNQLWGNEGYGHNYHFTYELEPVMFTYVPGTAAKPCIFTFKGDDDVFVFIDGKKVIDLGGIHAQREQSVNLDELGLTPGNDYELK
;
A
#
# COMPACT_ATOMS: atom_id res chain seq x y z
N MET A 1 9.06 0.40 -19.61
CA MET A 1 7.81 1.18 -19.74
C MET A 1 7.07 0.97 -18.43
N PRO A 2 6.62 2.01 -17.74
CA PRO A 2 5.87 1.80 -16.51
C PRO A 2 4.53 1.12 -16.82
N GLU A 3 4.14 0.23 -15.93
CA GLU A 3 2.81 -0.38 -15.90
C GLU A 3 1.91 0.46 -14.98
N PHE A 4 0.60 0.52 -15.23
CA PHE A 4 -0.35 1.26 -14.38
C PHE A 4 -1.68 0.52 -14.26
N GLY A 5 -2.33 0.67 -13.11
CA GLY A 5 -3.70 0.18 -12.88
C GLY A 5 -3.78 -1.34 -12.89
N LEU A 6 -2.96 -1.96 -12.04
CA LEU A 6 -2.87 -3.41 -11.83
C LEU A 6 -4.17 -3.98 -11.23
N ILE A 7 -4.87 -3.17 -10.43
CA ILE A 7 -6.08 -3.58 -9.73
C ILE A 7 -7.37 -3.08 -10.42
N ALA A 8 -8.40 -3.91 -10.37
CA ALA A 8 -9.72 -3.66 -10.92
C ALA A 8 -10.51 -2.71 -10.01
N GLY A 9 -11.26 -1.80 -10.63
CA GLY A 9 -12.30 -1.02 -9.97
C GLY A 9 -11.83 -0.28 -8.71
N ASP A 10 -12.79 -0.07 -7.82
CA ASP A 10 -12.63 0.81 -6.65
C ASP A 10 -12.84 0.04 -5.33
N THR A 11 -12.92 -1.29 -5.35
CA THR A 11 -13.30 -2.10 -4.18
C THR A 11 -12.40 -3.31 -3.95
N LEU A 12 -12.30 -3.73 -2.69
CA LEU A 12 -11.68 -4.98 -2.27
C LEU A 12 -12.60 -6.20 -2.51
N ASP A 13 -12.04 -7.41 -2.52
CA ASP A 13 -12.81 -8.65 -2.50
C ASP A 13 -13.42 -8.97 -1.12
N ALA A 14 -14.09 -10.12 -1.01
CA ALA A 14 -14.76 -10.55 0.21
C ALA A 14 -13.81 -10.82 1.38
N GLU A 15 -12.51 -11.02 1.12
CA GLU A 15 -11.47 -11.17 2.14
C GLU A 15 -10.70 -9.86 2.37
N GLY A 16 -11.17 -8.75 1.79
CA GLY A 16 -10.55 -7.44 1.92
C GLY A 16 -9.23 -7.33 1.17
N LYS A 17 -9.00 -8.09 0.09
CA LYS A 17 -7.77 -7.99 -0.73
C LYS A 17 -8.02 -7.22 -2.03
N PRO A 18 -6.99 -6.57 -2.59
CA PRO A 18 -7.11 -5.95 -3.91
C PRO A 18 -7.47 -6.98 -4.98
N VAL A 19 -8.30 -6.58 -5.95
CA VAL A 19 -8.75 -7.44 -7.05
C VAL A 19 -7.92 -7.12 -8.29
N TYR A 20 -7.39 -8.12 -8.99
CA TYR A 20 -6.63 -7.92 -10.23
C TYR A 20 -7.51 -7.44 -11.38
N LYS A 21 -7.02 -6.50 -12.22
CA LYS A 21 -7.78 -5.95 -13.35
C LYS A 21 -8.06 -7.02 -14.43
N PRO A 22 -9.34 -7.30 -14.76
CA PRO A 22 -9.68 -8.27 -15.80
C PRO A 22 -9.19 -7.84 -17.19
N GLY A 23 -8.77 -8.81 -18.01
CA GLY A 23 -8.51 -8.61 -19.45
C GLY A 23 -7.16 -8.01 -19.81
N THR A 24 -6.26 -7.77 -18.86
CA THR A 24 -4.89 -7.27 -19.11
C THR A 24 -3.93 -8.35 -19.63
N GLY A 25 -4.30 -9.64 -19.59
CA GLY A 25 -3.37 -10.73 -19.91
C GLY A 25 -2.19 -10.76 -18.93
N SER A 26 -1.05 -11.31 -19.35
CA SER A 26 0.19 -11.12 -18.60
C SER A 26 0.60 -9.66 -18.64
N THR A 27 0.92 -9.11 -17.48
CA THR A 27 1.58 -7.82 -17.35
C THR A 27 3.09 -8.01 -17.14
N ILE A 28 3.81 -6.93 -16.82
CA ILE A 28 5.24 -7.02 -16.56
C ILE A 28 5.45 -7.66 -15.16
N THR A 29 4.55 -7.39 -14.22
CA THR A 29 4.66 -7.83 -12.82
C THR A 29 4.00 -9.18 -12.54
N THR A 30 2.93 -9.54 -13.24
CA THR A 30 2.20 -10.80 -13.01
C THR A 30 1.63 -11.38 -14.29
N THR A 31 1.43 -12.69 -14.33
CA THR A 31 0.97 -13.36 -15.55
C THR A 31 -0.52 -13.64 -15.59
N ASN A 32 -1.22 -13.57 -14.44
CA ASN A 32 -2.67 -13.75 -14.34
C ASN A 32 -3.20 -13.37 -12.93
N GLU A 33 -4.52 -13.27 -12.81
CA GLU A 33 -5.25 -13.03 -11.56
C GLU A 33 -4.88 -14.02 -10.44
N GLY A 34 -4.76 -15.31 -10.76
CA GLY A 34 -4.41 -16.34 -9.77
C GLY A 34 -3.01 -16.15 -9.16
N ASN A 35 -2.06 -15.63 -9.94
CA ASN A 35 -0.73 -15.28 -9.45
C ASN A 35 -0.74 -13.98 -8.64
N PHE A 36 -1.53 -12.99 -9.05
CA PHE A 36 -1.72 -11.77 -8.25
C PHE A 36 -2.34 -12.08 -6.88
N HIS A 37 -3.31 -13.00 -6.81
CA HIS A 37 -3.93 -13.40 -5.54
C HIS A 37 -2.95 -13.99 -4.52
N GLN A 38 -1.84 -14.57 -4.98
CA GLN A 38 -0.80 -15.14 -4.11
C GLN A 38 0.03 -14.07 -3.40
N TRP A 39 -0.06 -12.79 -3.79
CA TRP A 39 0.64 -11.70 -3.10
C TRP A 39 0.07 -11.45 -1.70
N TYR A 40 -1.23 -11.71 -1.53
CA TYR A 40 -1.97 -11.43 -0.29
C TYR A 40 -2.51 -12.70 0.39
N ARG A 41 -2.16 -13.88 -0.12
CA ARG A 41 -2.67 -15.18 0.36
C ARG A 41 -1.57 -16.21 0.39
N ASP A 42 -1.38 -16.84 1.54
CA ASP A 42 -0.39 -17.91 1.68
C ASP A 42 -0.80 -19.14 0.87
N VAL A 43 0.11 -19.59 0.01
CA VAL A 43 -0.05 -20.80 -0.81
C VAL A 43 1.14 -21.72 -0.53
N PRO A 44 0.91 -22.94 0.01
CA PRO A 44 2.00 -23.86 0.34
C PRO A 44 2.93 -24.14 -0.83
N GLY A 45 4.22 -23.89 -0.64
CA GLY A 45 5.26 -24.09 -1.65
C GLY A 45 5.39 -22.97 -2.68
N VAL A 46 4.59 -21.90 -2.58
CA VAL A 46 4.57 -20.77 -3.53
C VAL A 46 5.03 -19.46 -2.89
N ASN A 47 4.75 -19.23 -1.61
CA ASN A 47 5.22 -18.06 -0.87
C ASN A 47 5.50 -18.40 0.61
N LYS A 48 6.09 -17.43 1.33
CA LYS A 48 6.24 -17.42 2.78
C LYS A 48 5.85 -16.03 3.29
N SER A 49 5.23 -15.98 4.46
CA SER A 49 4.83 -14.75 5.11
C SER A 49 5.40 -14.66 6.53
N MET A 50 5.49 -13.43 7.05
CA MET A 50 5.72 -13.15 8.46
C MET A 50 5.15 -11.77 8.80
N SER A 51 4.78 -11.57 10.05
CA SER A 51 4.36 -10.25 10.53
C SER A 51 5.57 -9.31 10.66
N HIS A 52 5.39 -8.07 10.22
CA HIS A 52 6.35 -6.99 10.42
C HIS A 52 5.60 -5.73 10.88
N ALA A 53 5.92 -5.25 12.09
CA ALA A 53 5.28 -4.08 12.66
C ALA A 53 6.01 -2.81 12.22
N ILE A 54 5.26 -1.81 11.77
CA ILE A 54 5.73 -0.43 11.63
C ILE A 54 5.17 0.42 12.77
N THR A 55 5.93 1.42 13.19
CA THR A 55 5.46 2.39 14.19
C THR A 55 5.22 3.71 13.48
N LEU A 56 3.97 4.19 13.51
CA LEU A 56 3.64 5.52 13.02
C LEU A 56 3.96 6.56 14.10
N THR A 57 4.47 7.71 13.69
CA THR A 57 4.77 8.85 14.58
C THR A 57 4.05 10.11 14.11
N ASP A 58 3.65 10.95 15.05
CA ASP A 58 3.12 12.29 14.79
C ASP A 58 4.19 13.31 15.21
N PRO A 59 5.17 13.61 14.34
CA PRO A 59 6.30 14.47 14.69
C PRO A 59 5.87 15.93 14.94
N ASP A 60 4.80 16.38 14.29
CA ASP A 60 4.33 17.76 14.35
C ASP A 60 3.23 17.97 15.41
N SER A 61 2.80 16.89 16.09
CA SER A 61 1.71 16.88 17.07
C SER A 61 0.41 17.45 16.52
N ASP A 62 0.11 17.16 15.26
CA ASP A 62 -1.04 17.68 14.54
C ASP A 62 -2.16 16.64 14.31
N GLY A 63 -1.97 15.42 14.81
CA GLY A 63 -2.87 14.29 14.67
C GLY A 63 -2.69 13.51 13.37
N ILE A 64 -1.73 13.87 12.51
CA ILE A 64 -1.39 13.13 11.30
C ILE A 64 -0.15 12.25 11.58
N TYR A 65 -0.42 10.96 11.65
CA TYR A 65 0.61 9.95 11.89
C TYR A 65 1.30 9.57 10.57
N SER A 66 2.61 9.40 10.62
CA SER A 66 3.45 9.14 9.46
C SER A 66 4.43 8.01 9.71
N PHE A 67 4.79 7.31 8.65
CA PHE A 67 5.93 6.41 8.57
C PHE A 67 6.60 6.63 7.23
N ALA A 68 7.90 6.92 7.24
CA ALA A 68 8.69 7.16 6.05
C ALA A 68 10.03 6.44 6.16
N ARG A 69 10.43 5.81 5.06
CA ARG A 69 11.70 5.10 4.88
C ARG A 69 12.10 5.31 3.42
N ASP A 70 13.00 6.25 3.16
CA ASP A 70 13.39 6.62 1.80
C ASP A 70 14.52 5.70 1.28
N ILE A 71 14.54 5.47 -0.03
CA ILE A 71 15.59 4.69 -0.71
C ILE A 71 16.98 5.31 -0.56
N ASN A 72 17.07 6.61 -0.28
CA ASN A 72 18.35 7.31 -0.09
C ASN A 72 18.76 7.47 1.37
N GLU A 73 17.95 6.98 2.31
CA GLU A 73 18.25 7.05 3.74
C GLU A 73 18.93 5.77 4.24
N ALA A 74 19.68 5.89 5.34
CA ALA A 74 20.35 4.77 5.99
C ALA A 74 19.38 3.66 6.45
N GLU A 75 18.08 3.96 6.50
CA GLU A 75 16.99 3.03 6.80
C GLU A 75 16.02 2.97 5.61
N SER A 76 16.41 2.40 4.47
CA SER A 76 15.44 2.02 3.44
C SER A 76 14.54 0.87 3.90
N PHE A 77 13.32 0.78 3.39
CA PHE A 77 12.35 -0.24 3.83
C PHE A 77 12.55 -1.58 3.12
N PHE A 78 13.42 -2.41 3.67
CA PHE A 78 13.61 -3.81 3.27
C PHE A 78 13.35 -4.74 4.47
N PRO A 79 12.08 -4.90 4.89
CA PRO A 79 11.71 -5.47 6.18
C PRO A 79 12.07 -6.94 6.37
N ILE A 80 12.41 -7.63 5.28
CA ILE A 80 12.69 -9.07 5.24
C ILE A 80 14.08 -9.40 4.66
N ASP A 81 15.02 -8.47 4.74
CA ASP A 81 16.42 -8.71 4.38
C ASP A 81 16.99 -9.93 5.13
N ASN A 82 17.60 -10.85 4.38
CA ASN A 82 18.13 -12.12 4.86
C ASN A 82 17.11 -13.03 5.56
N GLN A 83 15.81 -12.80 5.38
CA GLN A 83 14.71 -13.59 5.94
C GLN A 83 13.92 -14.32 4.84
N LEU A 84 13.04 -15.23 5.25
CA LEU A 84 12.21 -16.05 4.35
C LEU A 84 13.07 -16.87 3.37
N TRP A 85 13.05 -16.53 2.08
CA TRP A 85 13.90 -17.16 1.06
C TRP A 85 15.23 -16.42 0.83
N GLY A 86 15.46 -15.32 1.57
CA GLY A 86 16.65 -14.49 1.49
C GLY A 86 16.60 -13.53 0.31
N ASN A 87 17.74 -12.88 0.05
CA ASN A 87 17.83 -11.77 -0.93
C ASN A 87 17.96 -12.25 -2.39
N GLU A 88 17.85 -13.57 -2.65
CA GLU A 88 17.87 -14.16 -4.00
C GLU A 88 19.08 -13.75 -4.88
N GLY A 89 20.23 -13.49 -4.27
CA GLY A 89 21.45 -13.07 -4.96
C GLY A 89 21.62 -11.56 -5.16
N TYR A 90 20.68 -10.76 -4.64
CA TYR A 90 20.71 -9.31 -4.64
C TYR A 90 21.16 -8.72 -3.29
N GLY A 91 21.35 -7.39 -3.26
CA GLY A 91 21.71 -6.67 -2.04
C GLY A 91 20.61 -6.66 -0.98
N HIS A 92 19.34 -6.64 -1.41
CA HIS A 92 18.16 -6.65 -0.57
C HIS A 92 17.14 -7.69 -1.02
N ASN A 93 16.20 -8.02 -0.15
CA ASN A 93 15.03 -8.81 -0.49
C ASN A 93 13.92 -7.93 -1.09
N TYR A 94 13.87 -7.86 -2.42
CA TYR A 94 12.94 -7.01 -3.18
C TYR A 94 11.58 -7.66 -3.46
N HIS A 95 11.50 -9.00 -3.40
CA HIS A 95 10.35 -9.75 -3.86
C HIS A 95 9.37 -10.02 -2.72
N PHE A 96 8.72 -8.96 -2.25
CA PHE A 96 7.71 -9.05 -1.21
C PHE A 96 6.47 -8.20 -1.48
N THR A 97 5.41 -8.55 -0.77
CA THR A 97 4.20 -7.73 -0.64
C THR A 97 4.06 -7.42 0.85
N TYR A 98 3.83 -6.15 1.18
CA TYR A 98 3.47 -5.72 2.52
C TYR A 98 2.01 -5.27 2.52
N GLU A 99 1.22 -5.81 3.43
CA GLU A 99 -0.18 -5.47 3.62
C GLU A 99 -0.36 -5.01 5.06
N LEU A 100 -1.00 -3.86 5.24
CA LEU A 100 -1.44 -3.43 6.56
C LEU A 100 -2.64 -4.28 6.99
N GLU A 101 -2.57 -4.85 8.20
CA GLU A 101 -3.80 -5.20 8.90
C GLU A 101 -4.63 -3.92 9.05
N PRO A 102 -5.96 -3.96 8.81
CA PRO A 102 -6.79 -2.76 8.83
C PRO A 102 -6.56 -1.89 10.06
N VAL A 103 -6.20 -0.63 9.83
CA VAL A 103 -6.01 0.37 10.90
C VAL A 103 -7.15 1.37 10.87
N MET A 104 -7.65 1.73 12.05
CA MET A 104 -8.72 2.71 12.17
C MET A 104 -8.14 4.11 12.36
N PHE A 105 -8.71 5.10 11.68
CA PHE A 105 -8.45 6.51 11.94
C PHE A 105 -9.76 7.28 12.10
N THR A 106 -9.77 8.26 12.99
CA THR A 106 -10.90 9.18 13.13
C THR A 106 -10.73 10.32 12.12
N TYR A 107 -11.72 10.55 11.26
CA TYR A 107 -11.66 11.68 10.34
C TYR A 107 -11.90 13.00 11.09
N VAL A 108 -10.90 13.88 11.04
CA VAL A 108 -10.98 15.26 11.50
C VAL A 108 -10.81 16.17 10.29
N PRO A 109 -11.81 17.01 9.96
CA PRO A 109 -11.71 17.91 8.83
C PRO A 109 -10.53 18.85 8.93
N GLY A 110 -9.90 19.09 7.78
CA GLY A 110 -8.92 20.15 7.65
C GLY A 110 -9.55 21.54 7.76
N THR A 111 -8.68 22.54 7.71
CA THR A 111 -9.07 23.94 7.52
C THR A 111 -8.70 24.40 6.12
N ALA A 112 -9.22 25.55 5.68
CA ALA A 112 -8.82 26.14 4.40
C ALA A 112 -7.30 26.40 4.28
N ALA A 113 -6.61 26.61 5.41
CA ALA A 113 -5.15 26.80 5.43
C ALA A 113 -4.36 25.49 5.57
N LYS A 114 -5.00 24.41 6.03
CA LYS A 114 -4.40 23.11 6.28
C LYS A 114 -5.44 22.01 6.04
N PRO A 115 -5.67 21.59 4.79
CA PRO A 115 -6.59 20.50 4.46
C PRO A 115 -6.11 19.17 5.06
N CYS A 116 -7.03 18.24 5.28
CA CYS A 116 -6.71 16.89 5.74
C CYS A 116 -6.23 16.06 4.55
N ILE A 117 -4.92 15.91 4.40
CA ILE A 117 -4.31 15.22 3.27
C ILE A 117 -3.51 14.01 3.76
N PHE A 118 -3.76 12.85 3.16
CA PHE A 118 -2.86 11.70 3.26
C PHE A 118 -2.01 11.62 2.00
N THR A 119 -0.74 11.31 2.18
CA THR A 119 0.25 11.20 1.11
C THR A 119 0.96 9.85 1.22
N PHE A 120 1.06 9.15 0.11
CA PHE A 120 1.68 7.83 0.03
C PHE A 120 2.77 7.83 -1.03
N LYS A 121 3.85 7.11 -0.74
CA LYS A 121 4.99 6.93 -1.64
C LYS A 121 5.35 5.46 -1.78
N GLY A 122 5.75 5.05 -2.97
CA GLY A 122 6.18 3.69 -3.23
C GLY A 122 7.05 3.52 -4.48
N ASP A 123 7.90 2.51 -4.41
CA ASP A 123 8.79 1.97 -5.45
C ASP A 123 8.76 0.44 -5.26
N ASP A 124 7.84 -0.32 -5.88
CA ASP A 124 6.89 0.05 -6.93
C ASP A 124 5.45 0.26 -6.38
N ASP A 125 4.64 -0.80 -6.33
CA ASP A 125 3.19 -0.79 -6.13
C ASP A 125 2.73 -0.23 -4.77
N VAL A 126 1.79 0.74 -4.77
CA VAL A 126 1.00 1.12 -3.58
C VAL A 126 -0.48 1.28 -3.93
N PHE A 127 -1.32 0.56 -3.20
CA PHE A 127 -2.78 0.68 -3.27
C PHE A 127 -3.29 1.09 -1.90
N VAL A 128 -4.15 2.10 -1.83
CA VAL A 128 -4.74 2.55 -0.56
C VAL A 128 -6.25 2.60 -0.68
N PHE A 129 -6.91 2.09 0.35
CA PHE A 129 -8.34 2.03 0.49
C PHE A 129 -8.77 2.72 1.79
N ILE A 130 -9.83 3.52 1.71
CA ILE A 130 -10.53 4.07 2.87
C ILE A 130 -11.94 3.50 2.87
N ASP A 131 -12.31 2.78 3.93
CA ASP A 131 -13.61 2.09 4.07
C ASP A 131 -13.93 1.19 2.85
N GLY A 132 -12.92 0.40 2.45
CA GLY A 132 -12.98 -0.51 1.30
C GLY A 132 -13.01 0.17 -0.07
N LYS A 133 -12.93 1.50 -0.14
CA LYS A 133 -12.90 2.26 -1.40
C LYS A 133 -11.50 2.73 -1.76
N LYS A 134 -11.05 2.43 -2.98
CA LYS A 134 -9.74 2.84 -3.47
C LYS A 134 -9.62 4.37 -3.54
N VAL A 135 -8.55 4.91 -2.95
CA VAL A 135 -8.22 6.35 -2.96
C VAL A 135 -6.86 6.65 -3.55
N ILE A 136 -5.94 5.67 -3.59
CA ILE A 136 -4.61 5.77 -4.21
C ILE A 136 -4.35 4.53 -5.07
N ASP A 137 -3.77 4.73 -6.25
CA ASP A 137 -3.35 3.65 -7.16
C ASP A 137 -2.01 4.06 -7.80
N LEU A 138 -0.93 3.68 -7.13
CA LEU A 138 0.45 3.77 -7.63
C LEU A 138 0.91 2.41 -8.14
N GLY A 139 0.03 1.66 -8.82
CA GLY A 139 0.39 0.33 -9.31
C GLY A 139 1.38 0.34 -10.49
N GLY A 140 1.99 -0.82 -10.69
CA GLY A 140 2.92 -1.20 -11.75
C GLY A 140 4.37 -0.75 -11.51
N ILE A 141 5.29 -1.24 -12.36
CA ILE A 141 6.74 -1.01 -12.18
C ILE A 141 7.11 0.43 -12.49
N HIS A 142 7.67 1.13 -11.50
CA HIS A 142 8.22 2.46 -11.60
C HIS A 142 9.18 2.79 -10.44
N ALA A 143 10.20 3.60 -10.72
CA ALA A 143 10.94 4.29 -9.65
C ALA A 143 9.97 5.08 -8.73
N GLN A 144 10.40 5.37 -7.51
CA GLN A 144 9.58 6.01 -6.46
C GLN A 144 8.62 7.09 -6.97
N ARG A 145 7.35 6.94 -6.63
CA ARG A 145 6.29 7.92 -6.90
C ARG A 145 5.54 8.30 -5.65
N GLU A 146 4.80 9.40 -5.76
CA GLU A 146 3.93 9.94 -4.72
C GLU A 146 2.54 10.16 -5.27
N GLN A 147 1.53 9.90 -4.46
CA GLN A 147 0.17 10.39 -4.66
C GLN A 147 -0.43 10.81 -3.32
N SER A 148 -1.25 11.86 -3.35
CA SER A 148 -1.99 12.35 -2.20
C SER A 148 -3.50 12.26 -2.43
N VAL A 149 -4.24 12.11 -1.34
CA VAL A 149 -5.70 12.21 -1.31
C VAL A 149 -6.12 13.25 -0.29
N ASN A 150 -7.01 14.16 -0.70
CA ASN A 150 -7.65 15.12 0.20
C ASN A 150 -8.89 14.45 0.83
N LEU A 151 -8.82 14.13 2.12
CA LEU A 151 -9.91 13.47 2.84
C LEU A 151 -11.14 14.38 2.94
N ASP A 152 -10.95 15.70 2.91
CA ASP A 152 -12.05 16.67 2.95
C ASP A 152 -12.95 16.61 1.70
N GLU A 153 -12.50 15.95 0.63
CA GLU A 153 -13.23 15.78 -0.64
C GLU A 153 -13.90 14.40 -0.77
N LEU A 154 -13.67 13.49 0.18
CA LEU A 154 -14.18 12.11 0.11
C LEU A 154 -15.61 11.94 0.65
N GLY A 155 -16.22 13.00 1.17
CA GLY A 155 -17.56 12.95 1.75
C GLY A 155 -17.64 12.17 3.07
N LEU A 156 -16.53 12.14 3.82
CA LEU A 156 -16.47 11.54 5.16
C LEU A 156 -17.23 12.41 6.18
N THR A 157 -17.76 11.78 7.22
CA THR A 157 -18.46 12.44 8.32
C THR A 157 -17.47 12.76 9.44
N PRO A 158 -17.32 14.04 9.84
CA PRO A 158 -16.41 14.43 10.91
C PRO A 158 -16.64 13.65 12.21
N GLY A 159 -15.57 13.15 12.82
CA GLY A 159 -15.61 12.41 14.09
C GLY A 159 -15.97 10.93 13.97
N ASN A 160 -16.25 10.42 12.76
CA ASN A 160 -16.39 8.98 12.54
C ASN A 160 -15.03 8.32 12.33
N ASP A 161 -14.97 7.04 12.69
CA ASP A 161 -13.82 6.18 12.42
C ASP A 161 -13.97 5.49 11.06
N TYR A 162 -12.86 5.42 10.34
CA TYR A 162 -12.76 4.81 9.02
C TYR A 162 -11.61 3.81 9.00
N GLU A 163 -11.81 2.73 8.26
CA GLU A 163 -10.76 1.76 7.97
C GLU A 163 -9.80 2.33 6.94
N LEU A 164 -8.50 2.27 7.20
CA LEU A 164 -7.42 2.48 6.24
C LEU A 164 -6.74 1.15 5.96
N LYS A 165 -6.52 0.88 4.67
CA LYS A 165 -5.81 -0.30 4.20
C LYS A 165 -4.89 0.00 3.03
#